data_AF-A0A9D6LCK4-F1
#
_entry.id   AF-A0A9D6LCK4-F1
#
_cell.length_a   1.000
_cell.length_b   1.000
_cell.length_c   1.000
_cell.angle_alpha   90.00
_cell.angle_beta   90.00
_cell.angle_gamma   90.00
#
_symmetry.space_group_name_H-M   'P 1'
#
loop_
_entity.id
_entity.type
_entity.pdbx_description
1 polymer ?
#
loop_
_entity_poly.entity_id
_entity_poly.type
_entity_poly.pdbx_seq_one_letter_code
_entity_poly.pdbx_strand_id
1 'polypeptide(L)'
;MFKTLASLCFFFAIVAFSGCGPDSGSGTLNVLATDSPFPFSTVASATVTLTKIEARLNDGTGDSFITLSEASQTIDLVQLRNGIAADLVSLDVPTGDYDQVRLFVSGGIVVMTDGRTYDLKVPSGSETGIKVNLTPAIHVTGQLSSDLLLDFDLAKSFVPQGGGHTIDGISGFHFNPVVRASNLTTAGTLSGTTYDDLGTPGVLSDDETLDSAVIAVSQNGQEVAEAISDADGHYALIGLPAGSYDVAVSRPGFVSVALSTAIVAGNVTRLDVALAASATTGTAAAGGETLDDSLKGAPEHVPHVQLQKGYSRPSGTSNPNLTYHGGRVLHATKSMAIFWGTEWNSATFAGDTITGIDQLFTAMNNSRYASTADEYYDVINSVTTSVVPSSAYLGHVLDTTAAPTKALSTSNAVAEACKIVANNPDSDAVYFIYTSTGAGHVNYCAWHSWGTCSNGKQIQVAYMPNITGIAGCDPQDTTTTHSQGLAALANVTSHEFLEAVTDPRGTGWVDSSGNENADKCAWSFPNTAGGLSTLADGSQWKIQMEWSNAAYTAGTGQLNRSGQPGCIF
;
A
#
# COMPACT_ATOMS: atom_id res chain seq x y z
N MET A 1 89.18 26.91 35.38
CA MET A 1 90.22 25.88 35.60
C MET A 1 89.60 24.51 35.29
N PHE A 2 90.30 23.63 34.60
CA PHE A 2 89.77 22.32 34.14
C PHE A 2 89.34 21.41 35.31
N LYS A 3 88.29 20.60 35.12
CA LYS A 3 88.43 19.17 34.73
C LYS A 3 87.09 18.47 34.48
N THR A 4 87.07 17.70 33.39
CA THR A 4 86.05 16.73 32.97
C THR A 4 86.15 15.40 33.74
N LEU A 5 85.01 14.74 33.97
CA LEU A 5 84.82 13.28 34.12
C LEU A 5 83.27 13.08 34.00
N ALA A 6 82.66 12.57 32.92
CA ALA A 6 82.79 11.31 32.18
C ALA A 6 81.97 10.14 32.77
N SER A 7 80.98 9.67 31.99
CA SER A 7 80.20 8.42 32.12
C SER A 7 79.25 8.31 33.32
N LEU A 8 77.96 7.98 33.19
CA LEU A 8 77.41 6.85 32.42
C LEU A 8 75.94 7.11 32.03
N CYS A 9 75.64 7.30 30.74
CA CYS A 9 74.26 7.32 30.25
C CYS A 9 73.73 5.89 30.12
N PHE A 10 72.85 5.47 31.04
CA PHE A 10 72.06 4.25 30.84
C PHE A 10 70.88 4.59 29.90
N PHE A 11 71.12 4.48 28.60
CA PHE A 11 70.12 4.69 27.56
C PHE A 11 69.13 3.51 27.60
N PHE A 12 68.08 3.61 28.43
CA PHE A 12 67.01 2.62 28.42
C PHE A 12 66.21 2.82 27.13
N ALA A 13 66.64 2.15 26.07
CA ALA A 13 65.90 2.05 24.84
C ALA A 13 64.60 1.30 25.14
N ILE A 14 63.54 2.05 25.43
CA ILE A 14 62.17 1.54 25.32
C ILE A 14 61.99 1.22 23.84
N VAL A 15 62.19 -0.06 23.52
CA VAL A 15 61.70 -0.63 22.27
C VAL A 15 60.19 -0.54 22.37
N ALA A 16 59.63 0.48 21.73
CA ALA A 16 58.20 0.57 21.49
C ALA A 16 57.81 -0.57 20.54
N PHE A 17 57.58 -1.75 21.12
CA PHE A 17 56.75 -2.74 20.48
C PHE A 17 55.36 -2.13 20.36
N SER A 18 55.03 -1.62 19.17
CA SER A 18 53.66 -1.30 18.77
C SER A 18 52.86 -2.61 18.70
N GLY A 19 52.50 -3.14 19.87
CA GLY A 19 51.48 -4.16 20.01
C GLY A 19 50.13 -3.52 19.70
N CYS A 20 49.71 -3.60 18.45
CA CYS A 20 48.35 -3.30 18.06
C CYS A 20 47.43 -4.38 18.65
N GLY A 21 46.90 -4.13 19.85
CA GLY A 21 45.77 -4.87 20.38
C GLY A 21 44.46 -4.29 19.82
N PRO A 22 43.35 -5.04 19.84
CA PRO A 22 42.04 -4.49 19.51
C PRO A 22 41.71 -3.34 20.47
N ASP A 23 41.16 -2.26 19.94
CA ASP A 23 40.84 -1.07 20.72
C ASP A 23 39.88 -1.43 21.86
N SER A 24 40.30 -1.13 23.10
CA SER A 24 39.53 -1.42 24.33
C SER A 24 38.76 -0.18 24.78
N GLY A 25 38.17 0.53 23.81
CA GLY A 25 37.37 1.72 24.04
C GLY A 25 35.90 1.41 24.33
N SER A 26 35.20 2.41 24.83
CA SER A 26 33.74 2.50 24.78
C SER A 26 33.32 3.69 23.93
N GLY A 27 32.20 3.56 23.21
CA GLY A 27 31.50 4.63 22.51
C GLY A 27 30.02 4.58 22.86
N THR A 28 29.31 5.69 22.68
CA THR A 28 27.89 5.77 23.05
C THR A 28 27.02 5.24 21.90
N LEU A 29 26.15 4.27 22.18
CA LEU A 29 25.13 3.82 21.25
C LEU A 29 23.78 4.42 21.67
N ASN A 30 23.19 5.22 20.79
CA ASN A 30 21.84 5.74 20.94
C ASN A 30 20.89 4.91 20.07
N VAL A 31 19.74 4.51 20.61
CA VAL A 31 18.69 3.82 19.85
C VAL A 31 17.41 4.64 19.93
N LEU A 32 16.89 5.04 18.77
CA LEU A 32 15.70 5.86 18.60
C LEU A 32 14.60 5.07 17.88
N ALA A 33 13.34 5.45 18.05
CA ALA A 33 12.19 4.90 17.32
C ALA A 33 11.42 5.96 16.53
N THR A 34 10.95 5.61 15.34
CA THR A 34 10.02 6.40 14.51
C THR A 34 9.02 5.47 13.81
N ASP A 35 7.98 6.04 13.19
CA ASP A 35 6.95 5.33 12.44
C ASP A 35 6.87 5.84 11.00
N SER A 36 6.89 4.92 10.05
CA SER A 36 6.52 5.16 8.66
C SER A 36 4.98 5.34 8.55
N PRO A 37 4.46 6.02 7.51
CA PRO A 37 3.04 6.32 7.42
C PRO A 37 2.11 5.12 7.54
N PHE A 38 0.95 5.39 8.14
CA PHE A 38 -0.07 4.39 8.44
C PHE A 38 -1.39 4.84 7.82
N PRO A 39 -1.86 4.19 6.75
CA PRO A 39 -3.07 4.61 6.01
C PRO A 39 -4.35 4.15 6.72
N PHE A 40 -4.53 4.59 7.98
CA PHE A 40 -5.76 4.37 8.73
C PHE A 40 -6.14 5.64 9.49
N SER A 41 -7.09 6.39 8.94
CA SER A 41 -7.81 7.50 9.59
C SER A 41 -8.67 7.05 10.80
N THR A 42 -8.56 5.77 11.18
CA THR A 42 -9.38 5.09 12.20
C THR A 42 -8.60 4.69 13.46
N VAL A 43 -7.27 4.85 13.51
CA VAL A 43 -6.44 4.58 14.70
C VAL A 43 -5.94 5.89 15.30
N ALA A 44 -6.25 6.11 16.58
CA ALA A 44 -5.88 7.31 17.33
C ALA A 44 -4.56 7.17 18.11
N SER A 45 -4.22 5.95 18.55
CA SER A 45 -3.02 5.66 19.33
C SER A 45 -2.66 4.17 19.20
N ALA A 46 -1.37 3.85 19.16
CA ALA A 46 -0.90 2.47 19.16
C ALA A 46 0.36 2.35 20.03
N THR A 47 0.13 2.05 21.31
CA THR A 47 1.18 1.98 22.33
C THR A 47 1.84 0.61 22.40
N VAL A 48 3.15 0.58 22.61
CA VAL A 48 3.94 -0.63 22.91
C VAL A 48 4.78 -0.42 24.17
N THR A 49 4.88 -1.44 25.03
CA THR A 49 5.66 -1.37 26.27
C THR A 49 6.93 -2.21 26.16
N LEU A 50 8.05 -1.52 25.94
CA LEU A 50 9.40 -2.09 25.97
C LEU A 50 9.79 -2.37 27.43
N THR A 51 10.44 -3.51 27.66
CA THR A 51 10.93 -3.92 28.99
C THR A 51 12.43 -4.20 29.02
N LYS A 52 13.03 -4.50 27.87
CA LYS A 52 14.47 -4.70 27.72
C LYS A 52 14.90 -4.40 26.29
N ILE A 53 16.11 -3.85 26.14
CA ILE A 53 16.76 -3.59 24.86
C ILE A 53 18.17 -4.18 24.91
N GLU A 54 18.57 -4.94 23.90
CA GLU A 54 19.92 -5.49 23.77
C GLU A 54 20.47 -5.30 22.35
N ALA A 55 21.79 -5.16 22.21
CA ALA A 55 22.46 -5.15 20.92
C ALA A 55 23.51 -6.28 20.87
N ARG A 56 23.64 -6.95 19.72
CA ARG A 56 24.65 -7.98 19.49
C ARG A 56 25.93 -7.35 18.95
N LEU A 57 27.03 -7.56 19.66
CA LEU A 57 28.38 -7.31 19.16
C LEU A 57 28.79 -8.46 18.23
N ASN A 58 29.22 -8.14 17.01
CA ASN A 58 29.67 -9.13 16.03
C ASN A 58 31.15 -9.50 16.27
N ASP A 59 31.40 -10.30 17.30
CA ASP A 59 32.71 -10.88 17.61
C ASP A 59 32.98 -12.23 16.90
N GLY A 60 32.10 -12.62 15.97
CA GLY A 60 32.15 -13.90 15.26
C GLY A 60 31.64 -15.11 16.06
N THR A 61 31.21 -14.96 17.33
CA THR A 61 30.62 -16.05 18.12
C THR A 61 29.11 -16.19 17.91
N GLY A 62 28.42 -15.08 17.62
CA GLY A 62 26.98 -15.03 17.33
C GLY A 62 26.06 -14.82 18.54
N ASP A 63 26.58 -14.97 19.76
CA ASP A 63 25.83 -14.93 21.04
C ASP A 63 26.28 -13.78 21.98
N SER A 64 27.10 -12.85 21.50
CA SER A 64 27.66 -11.73 22.26
C SER A 64 26.66 -10.56 22.39
N PHE A 65 25.75 -10.62 23.36
CA PHE A 65 24.73 -9.58 23.59
C PHE A 65 25.11 -8.62 24.71
N ILE A 66 25.04 -7.32 24.43
CA ILE A 66 25.15 -6.22 25.39
C ILE A 66 23.73 -5.74 25.73
N THR A 67 23.34 -5.84 26.99
CA THR A 67 22.09 -5.24 27.47
C THR A 67 22.23 -3.72 27.50
N LEU A 68 21.40 -3.01 26.73
CA LEU A 68 21.37 -1.55 26.67
C LEU A 68 20.47 -0.95 27.74
N SER A 69 19.30 -1.56 27.98
CA SER A 69 18.33 -1.10 28.98
C SER A 69 17.48 -2.27 29.49
N GLU A 70 17.11 -2.22 30.77
CA GLU A 70 16.07 -3.06 31.39
C GLU A 70 14.95 -2.19 32.01
N ALA A 71 14.87 -0.92 31.59
CA ALA A 71 13.83 0.00 32.03
C ALA A 71 12.52 -0.23 31.25
N SER A 72 11.42 -0.39 31.98
CA SER A 72 10.08 -0.45 31.39
C SER A 72 9.64 0.92 30.91
N GLN A 73 9.31 1.04 29.62
CA GLN A 73 8.84 2.29 29.00
C GLN A 73 7.73 1.99 27.98
N THR A 74 6.75 2.88 27.89
CA THR A 74 5.65 2.78 26.92
C THR A 74 5.76 3.93 25.94
N ILE A 75 5.78 3.60 24.65
CA ILE A 75 5.83 4.57 23.54
C ILE A 75 4.57 4.42 22.69
N ASP A 76 4.02 5.53 22.19
CA ASP A 76 2.92 5.53 21.21
C ASP A 76 3.49 5.72 19.82
N LEU A 77 3.49 4.66 19.01
CA LEU A 77 4.13 4.66 17.70
C LEU A 77 3.42 5.60 16.71
N VAL A 78 2.11 5.84 16.88
CA VAL A 78 1.33 6.77 16.03
C VAL A 78 1.83 8.22 16.14
N GLN A 79 2.44 8.58 17.27
CA GLN A 79 2.96 9.93 17.52
C GLN A 79 4.39 10.14 16.98
N LEU A 80 5.05 9.09 16.47
CA LEU A 80 6.47 9.15 16.06
C LEU A 80 6.64 9.30 14.54
N ARG A 81 5.73 10.04 13.90
CA ARG A 81 5.72 10.32 12.45
C ARG A 81 6.34 11.68 12.14
N ASN A 82 6.51 11.98 10.86
CA ASN A 82 6.92 13.29 10.35
C ASN A 82 8.16 13.86 11.06
N GLY A 83 9.19 13.01 11.19
CA GLY A 83 10.48 13.36 11.80
C GLY A 83 10.49 13.39 13.33
N ILE A 84 9.38 13.09 14.00
CA ILE A 84 9.36 12.86 15.46
C ILE A 84 9.98 11.49 15.74
N ALA A 85 11.01 11.45 16.59
CA ALA A 85 11.62 10.23 17.08
C ALA A 85 11.61 10.19 18.61
N ALA A 86 11.44 8.99 19.18
CA ALA A 86 11.56 8.75 20.61
C ALA A 86 12.91 8.11 20.96
N ASP A 87 13.64 8.70 21.90
CA ASP A 87 14.84 8.09 22.49
C ASP A 87 14.46 6.85 23.31
N LEU A 88 14.87 5.66 22.88
CA LEU A 88 14.63 4.43 23.61
C LEU A 88 15.72 4.14 24.64
N VAL A 89 16.98 4.40 24.29
CA VAL A 89 18.15 4.21 25.17
C VAL A 89 19.37 4.96 24.63
N SER A 90 20.19 5.44 25.55
CA SER A 90 21.57 5.91 25.32
C SER A 90 22.48 5.20 26.32
N LEU A 91 23.51 4.49 25.84
CA LEU A 91 24.46 3.77 26.70
C LEU A 91 25.87 3.72 26.08
N ASP A 92 26.90 3.85 26.91
CA ASP A 92 28.27 3.53 26.51
C ASP A 92 28.48 2.02 26.40
N VAL A 93 28.81 1.56 25.19
CA VAL A 93 29.04 0.16 24.84
C VAL A 93 30.48 -0.06 24.33
N PRO A 94 31.02 -1.30 24.37
CA PRO A 94 32.33 -1.59 23.79
C PRO A 94 32.43 -1.23 22.30
N THR A 95 33.60 -0.78 21.85
CA THR A 95 33.86 -0.51 20.44
C THR A 95 33.79 -1.77 19.58
N GLY A 96 33.17 -1.66 18.40
CA GLY A 96 33.02 -2.76 17.44
C GLY A 96 31.77 -2.64 16.58
N ASP A 97 31.57 -3.65 15.73
CA ASP A 97 30.40 -3.71 14.83
C ASP A 97 29.22 -4.42 15.51
N TYR A 98 28.07 -3.77 15.52
CA TYR A 98 26.82 -4.33 16.03
C TYR A 98 25.88 -4.66 14.86
N ASP A 99 25.37 -5.89 14.79
CA ASP A 99 24.66 -6.41 13.61
C ASP A 99 23.21 -6.86 13.90
N GLN A 100 22.77 -6.80 15.16
CA GLN A 100 21.39 -7.07 15.57
C GLN A 100 21.01 -6.26 16.82
N VAL A 101 19.80 -5.74 16.86
CA VAL A 101 19.13 -5.24 18.09
C VAL A 101 17.96 -6.15 18.44
N ARG A 102 17.70 -6.32 19.73
CA ARG A 102 16.53 -7.02 20.28
C ARG A 102 15.71 -6.09 21.14
N LEU A 103 14.42 -5.97 20.82
CA LEU A 103 13.43 -5.25 21.60
C LEU A 103 12.53 -6.27 22.31
N PHE A 104 12.56 -6.29 23.65
CA PHE A 104 11.66 -7.11 24.45
C PHE A 104 10.41 -6.32 24.80
N VAL A 105 9.26 -6.81 24.33
CA VAL A 105 7.98 -6.09 24.45
C VAL A 105 7.02 -6.96 25.25
N SER A 106 6.48 -6.39 26.33
CA SER A 106 5.56 -7.09 27.25
C SER A 106 4.11 -7.08 26.79
N GLY A 107 3.75 -6.14 25.93
CA GLY A 107 2.42 -5.94 25.37
C GLY A 107 2.25 -4.52 24.84
N GLY A 108 1.03 -4.18 24.43
CA GLY A 108 0.66 -2.85 23.99
C GLY A 108 -0.85 -2.67 23.94
N ILE A 109 -1.31 -1.50 23.52
CA ILE A 109 -2.73 -1.16 23.40
C ILE A 109 -2.94 -0.32 22.14
N VAL A 110 -3.90 -0.71 21.31
CA VAL A 110 -4.40 0.07 20.16
C VAL A 110 -5.70 0.76 20.55
N VAL A 111 -5.80 2.06 20.30
CA VAL A 111 -7.01 2.87 20.50
C VAL A 111 -7.49 3.39 19.14
N MET A 112 -8.77 3.16 18.84
CA MET A 112 -9.41 3.62 17.60
C MET A 112 -9.97 5.04 17.76
N THR A 113 -10.18 5.77 16.66
CA THR A 113 -10.75 7.12 16.68
C THR A 113 -12.21 7.17 17.17
N ASP A 114 -12.91 6.03 17.17
CA ASP A 114 -14.24 5.87 17.79
C ASP A 114 -14.20 5.62 19.32
N GLY A 115 -13.00 5.59 19.92
CA GLY A 115 -12.78 5.43 21.35
C GLY A 115 -12.65 3.98 21.83
N ARG A 116 -12.72 2.97 20.94
CA ARG A 116 -12.49 1.57 21.32
C ARG A 116 -11.03 1.24 21.56
N THR A 117 -10.80 0.21 22.37
CA THR A 117 -9.47 -0.17 22.87
C THR A 117 -9.27 -1.67 22.72
N TYR A 118 -8.11 -2.08 22.21
CA TYR A 118 -7.77 -3.46 21.91
C TYR A 118 -6.37 -3.80 22.42
N ASP A 119 -6.24 -4.97 23.05
CA ASP A 119 -4.94 -5.49 23.50
C ASP A 119 -4.05 -5.81 22.29
N LEU A 120 -2.82 -5.30 22.30
CA LEU A 120 -1.78 -5.66 21.34
C LEU A 120 -0.91 -6.78 21.91
N LYS A 121 -1.15 -7.99 21.43
CA LYS A 121 -0.40 -9.18 21.78
C LYS A 121 0.83 -9.32 20.89
N VAL A 122 2.01 -9.45 21.50
CA VAL A 122 3.28 -9.60 20.79
C VAL A 122 3.74 -11.06 20.87
N PRO A 123 3.67 -11.86 19.78
CA PRO A 123 4.10 -13.26 19.81
C PRO A 123 5.60 -13.38 20.14
N SER A 124 5.94 -14.11 21.20
CA SER A 124 7.32 -14.37 21.64
C SER A 124 8.19 -13.14 21.97
N GLY A 125 7.60 -11.93 21.97
CA GLY A 125 8.31 -10.66 22.15
C GLY A 125 8.92 -10.47 23.54
N SER A 126 8.28 -11.00 24.58
CA SER A 126 8.79 -11.00 25.96
C SER A 126 9.80 -12.11 26.24
N GLU A 127 9.86 -13.16 25.41
CA GLU A 127 10.69 -14.35 25.65
C GLU A 127 11.99 -14.34 24.86
N THR A 128 11.94 -13.93 23.58
CA THR A 128 13.09 -14.03 22.65
C THR A 128 13.53 -12.68 22.05
N GLY A 129 12.74 -11.63 22.29
CA GLY A 129 12.91 -10.30 21.72
C GLY A 129 12.57 -10.24 20.23
N ILE A 130 11.99 -9.12 19.79
CA ILE A 130 11.87 -8.77 18.37
C ILE A 130 13.27 -8.49 17.84
N LYS A 131 13.71 -9.28 16.85
CA LYS A 131 15.06 -9.22 16.28
C LYS A 131 15.08 -8.29 15.06
N VAL A 132 15.80 -7.19 15.17
CA VAL A 132 16.07 -6.27 14.06
C VAL A 132 17.52 -6.48 13.62
N ASN A 133 17.74 -6.98 12.41
CA ASN A 133 19.09 -7.16 11.88
C ASN A 133 19.58 -5.86 11.24
N LEU A 134 20.83 -5.50 11.49
CA LEU A 134 21.44 -4.27 10.99
C LEU A 134 22.28 -4.62 9.74
N THR A 135 21.86 -4.14 8.57
CA THR A 135 22.55 -4.42 7.29
C THR A 135 22.71 -3.10 6.51
N PRO A 136 23.93 -2.52 6.46
CA PRO A 136 25.16 -2.96 7.12
C PRO A 136 25.09 -2.86 8.66
N ALA A 137 26.02 -3.51 9.35
CA ALA A 137 26.21 -3.38 10.80
C ALA A 137 26.54 -1.92 11.18
N ILE A 138 26.14 -1.49 12.38
CA ILE A 138 26.50 -0.19 12.94
C ILE A 138 27.84 -0.30 13.69
N HIS A 139 28.82 0.49 13.28
CA HIS A 139 30.13 0.52 13.89
C HIS A 139 30.17 1.55 15.03
N VAL A 140 30.47 1.11 16.26
CA VAL A 140 30.68 2.00 17.42
C VAL A 140 32.17 2.29 17.58
N THR A 141 32.55 3.55 17.39
CA THR A 141 33.92 4.06 17.59
C THR A 141 34.09 4.67 18.98
N GLY A 142 35.28 4.51 19.56
CA GLY A 142 35.55 4.95 20.92
C GLY A 142 35.40 6.46 21.09
N GLN A 143 34.80 6.88 22.20
CA GLN A 143 34.54 8.29 22.56
C GLN A 143 33.62 9.06 21.59
N LEU A 144 32.99 8.39 20.64
CA LEU A 144 31.99 8.96 19.73
C LEU A 144 30.61 8.37 20.00
N SER A 145 29.57 9.09 19.57
CA SER A 145 28.19 8.59 19.56
C SER A 145 27.86 7.98 18.20
N SER A 146 27.09 6.89 18.21
CA SER A 146 26.54 6.24 17.02
C SER A 146 25.02 6.14 17.20
N ASP A 147 24.29 6.74 16.26
CA ASP A 147 22.84 6.91 16.38
C ASP A 147 22.10 5.91 15.47
N LEU A 148 21.38 4.99 16.08
CA LEU A 148 20.58 3.96 15.41
C LEU A 148 19.10 4.30 15.48
N LEU A 149 18.50 4.59 14.32
CA LEU A 149 17.06 4.75 14.18
C LEU A 149 16.40 3.40 13.85
N LEU A 150 15.34 3.08 14.59
CA LEU A 150 14.42 1.98 14.31
C LEU A 150 13.11 2.56 13.78
N ASP A 151 12.89 2.37 12.49
CA ASP A 151 11.74 2.84 11.74
C ASP A 151 10.74 1.69 11.62
N PHE A 152 9.62 1.83 12.32
CA PHE A 152 8.54 0.84 12.35
C PHE A 152 7.60 1.11 11.18
N ASP A 153 7.30 0.08 10.40
CA ASP A 153 6.23 0.12 9.41
C ASP A 153 4.96 -0.39 10.09
N LEU A 154 4.19 0.50 10.73
CA LEU A 154 2.99 0.08 11.45
C LEU A 154 1.95 -0.58 10.53
N ALA A 155 1.89 -0.18 9.25
CA ALA A 155 0.94 -0.70 8.27
C ALA A 155 1.14 -2.20 8.02
N LYS A 156 2.40 -2.64 8.00
CA LYS A 156 2.77 -4.07 7.89
C LYS A 156 2.93 -4.77 9.25
N SER A 157 2.94 -4.03 10.36
CA SER A 157 3.19 -4.57 11.71
C SER A 157 1.94 -4.98 12.50
N PHE A 158 0.75 -4.43 12.23
CA PHE A 158 -0.49 -4.76 12.93
C PHE A 158 -1.32 -5.82 12.20
N VAL A 159 -1.56 -6.96 12.85
CA VAL A 159 -2.38 -8.05 12.32
C VAL A 159 -3.60 -8.25 13.23
N PRO A 160 -4.83 -7.86 12.84
CA PRO A 160 -6.00 -7.99 13.71
C PRO A 160 -6.28 -9.45 14.12
N GLN A 161 -6.74 -9.66 15.36
CA GLN A 161 -7.08 -10.96 15.93
C GLN A 161 -8.57 -11.08 16.23
N GLY A 162 -9.14 -12.23 15.93
CA GLY A 162 -10.51 -12.57 16.31
C GLY A 162 -11.17 -13.42 15.22
N GLY A 163 -12.26 -14.10 15.57
CA GLY A 163 -12.99 -14.96 14.64
C GLY A 163 -13.89 -14.19 13.65
N GLY A 164 -13.56 -12.94 13.32
CA GLY A 164 -14.42 -12.08 12.52
C GLY A 164 -13.76 -10.80 12.04
N HIS A 165 -13.86 -10.53 10.73
CA HIS A 165 -13.27 -9.41 10.00
C HIS A 165 -14.05 -8.09 10.15
N THR A 166 -14.58 -7.80 11.34
CA THR A 166 -15.16 -6.50 11.68
C THR A 166 -14.49 -5.99 12.93
N ILE A 167 -14.46 -4.68 13.08
CA ILE A 167 -13.96 -4.00 14.28
C ILE A 167 -14.67 -4.46 15.57
N ASP A 168 -15.93 -4.92 15.51
CA ASP A 168 -16.65 -5.58 16.62
C ASP A 168 -16.24 -7.04 16.87
N GLY A 169 -15.63 -7.70 15.87
CA GLY A 169 -15.09 -9.06 15.93
C GLY A 169 -13.60 -9.11 16.28
N ILE A 170 -12.90 -7.97 16.26
CA ILE A 170 -11.53 -7.84 16.76
C ILE A 170 -11.54 -8.08 18.28
N SER A 171 -10.86 -9.14 18.70
CA SER A 171 -10.58 -9.48 20.10
C SER A 171 -9.22 -8.96 20.59
N GLY A 172 -8.41 -8.40 19.69
CA GLY A 172 -7.08 -7.85 19.94
C GLY A 172 -6.32 -7.66 18.63
N PHE A 173 -5.07 -7.21 18.69
CA PHE A 173 -4.15 -7.18 17.55
C PHE A 173 -2.91 -8.03 17.85
N HIS A 174 -2.39 -8.76 16.87
CA HIS A 174 -1.04 -9.30 16.90
C HIS A 174 -0.08 -8.22 16.38
N PHE A 175 1.00 -7.98 17.13
CA PHE A 175 2.13 -7.19 16.65
C PHE A 175 3.16 -8.12 16.03
N ASN A 176 3.39 -8.01 14.73
CA ASN A 176 4.41 -8.78 14.02
C ASN A 176 5.34 -7.79 13.30
N PRO A 177 6.21 -7.08 14.04
CA PRO A 177 6.77 -5.82 13.60
C PRO A 177 7.71 -5.94 12.41
N VAL A 178 7.44 -5.12 11.40
CA VAL A 178 8.34 -4.85 10.28
C VAL A 178 9.12 -3.59 10.67
N VAL A 179 10.42 -3.76 10.94
CA VAL A 179 11.29 -2.67 11.40
C VAL A 179 12.46 -2.54 10.44
N ARG A 180 12.66 -1.34 9.91
CA ARG A 180 13.88 -0.92 9.23
C ARG A 180 14.84 -0.31 10.23
N ALA A 181 16.13 -0.56 10.07
CA ALA A 181 17.17 0.06 10.88
C ALA A 181 18.05 0.97 10.01
N SER A 182 18.28 2.19 10.47
CA SER A 182 19.10 3.20 9.77
C SER A 182 20.12 3.83 10.72
N ASN A 183 21.37 3.94 10.27
CA ASN A 183 22.44 4.62 11.01
C ASN A 183 22.41 6.13 10.67
N LEU A 184 21.92 6.96 11.58
CA LEU A 184 21.77 8.41 11.41
C LEU A 184 23.11 9.14 11.27
N THR A 185 24.21 8.55 11.73
CA THR A 185 25.57 9.07 11.50
C THR A 185 25.96 9.04 10.00
N THR A 186 25.27 8.22 9.20
CA THR A 186 25.51 8.03 7.75
C THR A 186 24.30 8.31 6.86
N ALA A 187 23.12 8.47 7.46
CA ALA A 187 21.89 8.84 6.82
C ALA A 187 21.61 10.35 6.98
N GLY A 188 20.75 10.90 6.14
CA GLY A 188 20.22 12.25 6.29
C GLY A 188 18.71 12.23 6.55
N THR A 189 18.14 13.42 6.56
CA THR A 189 16.69 13.64 6.67
C THR A 189 16.20 14.37 5.43
N LEU A 190 15.12 13.90 4.80
CA LEU A 190 14.34 14.72 3.88
C LEU A 190 13.21 15.38 4.68
N SER A 191 13.00 16.67 4.55
CA SER A 191 11.84 17.34 5.16
C SER A 191 11.40 18.52 4.31
N GLY A 192 10.18 18.99 4.50
CA GLY A 192 9.69 20.13 3.77
C GLY A 192 8.30 20.54 4.19
N THR A 193 7.72 21.42 3.40
CA THR A 193 6.32 21.82 3.52
C THR A 193 5.65 21.73 2.16
N THR A 194 4.45 21.16 2.13
CA THR A 194 3.61 21.07 0.93
C THR A 194 2.65 22.26 0.86
N TYR A 195 2.46 22.81 -0.34
CA TYR A 195 1.70 24.05 -0.56
C TYR A 195 0.76 23.96 -1.78
N ASP A 196 -0.30 24.77 -1.80
CA ASP A 196 -1.17 25.02 -2.95
C ASP A 196 -0.55 26.12 -3.81
N ASP A 197 -0.04 25.80 -5.00
CA ASP A 197 0.47 26.81 -5.94
C ASP A 197 -0.71 27.62 -6.49
N LEU A 198 -0.92 28.82 -5.96
CA LEU A 198 -2.02 29.71 -6.35
C LEU A 198 -1.78 30.45 -7.68
N GLY A 199 -0.93 29.87 -8.56
CA GLY A 199 -0.61 30.38 -9.89
C GLY A 199 0.68 31.20 -9.94
N THR A 200 1.56 31.01 -8.96
CA THR A 200 2.83 31.73 -8.78
C THR A 200 4.00 30.76 -8.50
N PRO A 201 4.36 29.87 -9.47
CA PRO A 201 5.31 28.79 -9.22
C PRO A 201 6.65 29.26 -8.61
N GLY A 202 6.93 28.75 -7.41
CA GLY A 202 8.15 29.07 -6.65
C GLY A 202 8.05 30.32 -5.76
N VAL A 203 6.87 30.89 -5.57
CA VAL A 203 6.61 32.01 -4.65
C VAL A 203 5.69 31.55 -3.51
N LEU A 204 6.28 30.95 -2.48
CA LEU A 204 5.56 30.38 -1.33
C LEU A 204 4.98 31.43 -0.33
N SER A 205 4.84 32.69 -0.74
CA SER A 205 4.41 33.79 0.16
C SER A 205 2.91 34.03 0.19
N ASP A 206 2.23 33.52 -0.84
CA ASP A 206 0.81 33.64 -1.12
C ASP A 206 0.13 32.26 -1.13
N ASP A 207 0.90 31.18 -1.30
CA ASP A 207 0.45 29.79 -1.26
C ASP A 207 -0.01 29.34 0.15
N GLU A 208 -1.09 28.55 0.23
CA GLU A 208 -1.57 27.93 1.48
C GLU A 208 -0.94 26.55 1.73
N THR A 209 -0.72 26.15 2.99
CA THR A 209 -0.14 24.85 3.35
C THR A 209 -1.11 23.69 3.11
N LEU A 210 -0.61 22.57 2.58
CA LEU A 210 -1.42 21.39 2.26
C LEU A 210 -1.14 20.20 3.16
N ASP A 211 -2.13 19.82 3.94
CA ASP A 211 -2.15 18.58 4.72
C ASP A 211 -2.44 17.34 3.85
N SER A 212 -2.19 16.16 4.39
CA SER A 212 -2.58 14.89 3.75
C SER A 212 -2.00 14.67 2.34
N ALA A 213 -0.92 15.37 1.97
CA ALA A 213 -0.14 15.07 0.79
C ALA A 213 0.78 13.87 1.08
N VAL A 214 0.89 12.93 0.14
CA VAL A 214 1.78 11.76 0.23
C VAL A 214 3.11 12.10 -0.43
N ILE A 215 4.21 11.84 0.26
CA ILE A 215 5.59 12.03 -0.20
C ILE A 215 6.23 10.65 -0.32
N ALA A 216 6.19 10.06 -1.51
CA ALA A 216 6.81 8.77 -1.81
C ALA A 216 8.25 8.98 -2.30
N VAL A 217 9.22 8.35 -1.63
CA VAL A 217 10.66 8.47 -1.94
C VAL A 217 11.17 7.15 -2.51
N SER A 218 11.71 7.22 -3.72
CA SER A 218 12.23 6.08 -4.48
C SER A 218 13.73 6.19 -4.75
N GLN A 219 14.38 5.04 -4.85
CA GLN A 219 15.76 4.92 -5.33
C GLN A 219 15.86 3.76 -6.32
N ASN A 220 16.45 3.99 -7.49
CA ASN A 220 16.54 3.01 -8.59
C ASN A 220 15.17 2.43 -9.01
N GLY A 221 14.09 3.23 -8.92
CA GLY A 221 12.74 2.79 -9.27
C GLY A 221 12.10 1.81 -8.27
N GLN A 222 12.59 1.75 -7.04
CA GLN A 222 11.93 1.10 -5.90
C GLN A 222 11.66 2.14 -4.82
N GLU A 223 10.45 2.14 -4.29
CA GLU A 223 10.11 2.94 -3.12
C GLU A 223 10.90 2.44 -1.91
N VAL A 224 11.46 3.39 -1.15
CA VAL A 224 12.27 3.12 0.04
C VAL A 224 11.69 3.77 1.29
N ALA A 225 10.87 4.80 1.18
CA ALA A 225 10.22 5.46 2.31
C ALA A 225 9.03 6.31 1.83
N GLU A 226 8.10 6.59 2.74
CA GLU A 226 6.95 7.46 2.51
C GLU A 226 6.77 8.42 3.70
N ALA A 227 6.24 9.62 3.48
CA ALA A 227 5.68 10.49 4.53
C ALA A 227 4.30 11.01 4.11
N ILE A 228 3.49 11.45 5.07
CA ILE A 228 2.22 12.14 4.82
C ILE A 228 2.28 13.50 5.52
N SER A 229 1.99 14.59 4.81
CA SER A 229 2.03 15.93 5.43
C SER A 229 0.97 16.11 6.52
N ASP A 230 1.33 16.79 7.60
CA ASP A 230 0.43 17.11 8.70
C ASP A 230 -0.45 18.34 8.41
N ALA A 231 -1.25 18.77 9.40
CA ALA A 231 -2.18 19.89 9.27
C ALA A 231 -1.54 21.24 8.90
N ASP A 232 -0.24 21.42 9.17
CA ASP A 232 0.55 22.60 8.81
C ASP A 232 1.32 22.38 7.48
N GLY A 233 1.00 21.30 6.77
CA GLY A 233 1.65 20.85 5.54
C GLY A 233 3.07 20.34 5.74
N HIS A 234 3.52 20.12 6.97
CA HIS A 234 4.88 19.68 7.25
C HIS A 234 5.04 18.17 7.09
N TYR A 235 6.17 17.75 6.52
CA TYR A 235 6.53 16.35 6.40
C TYR A 235 8.03 16.16 6.67
N ALA A 236 8.41 15.00 7.23
CA ALA A 236 9.81 14.62 7.35
C ALA A 236 10.03 13.10 7.37
N LEU A 237 11.12 12.71 6.72
CA LEU A 237 11.61 11.36 6.46
C LEU A 237 13.03 11.26 6.99
N ILE A 238 13.17 10.70 8.19
CA ILE A 238 14.46 10.54 8.89
C ILE A 238 15.09 9.19 8.56
N GLY A 239 16.43 9.13 8.52
CA GLY A 239 17.15 7.88 8.31
C GLY A 239 17.24 7.40 6.86
N LEU A 240 17.09 8.29 5.87
CA LEU A 240 17.38 8.00 4.47
C LEU A 240 18.90 7.94 4.25
N PRO A 241 19.47 6.84 3.71
CA PRO A 241 20.89 6.76 3.40
C PRO A 241 21.37 7.92 2.50
N ALA A 242 22.63 8.31 2.60
CA ALA A 242 23.17 9.36 1.71
C ALA A 242 23.19 8.87 0.24
N GLY A 243 22.63 9.67 -0.66
CA GLY A 243 22.47 9.29 -2.07
C GLY A 243 21.46 10.16 -2.82
N SER A 244 21.28 9.89 -4.12
CA SER A 244 20.22 10.51 -4.92
C SER A 244 18.93 9.71 -4.82
N TYR A 245 17.80 10.43 -4.78
CA TYR A 245 16.45 9.90 -4.67
C TYR A 245 15.51 10.64 -5.60
N ASP A 246 14.51 9.93 -6.10
CA ASP A 246 13.34 10.50 -6.76
C ASP A 246 12.23 10.64 -5.71
N VAL A 247 11.54 11.77 -5.71
CA VAL A 247 10.51 12.13 -4.74
C VAL A 247 9.24 12.48 -5.52
N ALA A 248 8.20 11.69 -5.35
CA ALA A 248 6.86 11.99 -5.86
C ALA A 248 6.03 12.55 -4.71
N VAL A 249 5.41 13.72 -4.93
CA VAL A 249 4.45 14.31 -4.00
C VAL A 249 3.09 14.36 -4.68
N SER A 250 2.07 13.80 -4.03
CA SER A 250 0.70 13.75 -4.54
C SER A 250 -0.30 14.14 -3.46
N ARG A 251 -1.42 14.74 -3.87
CA ARG A 251 -2.58 15.00 -2.99
C ARG A 251 -3.85 14.98 -3.84
N PRO A 252 -4.95 14.35 -3.40
CA PRO A 252 -6.21 14.39 -4.14
C PRO A 252 -6.65 15.83 -4.45
N GLY A 253 -7.00 16.11 -5.71
CA GLY A 253 -7.32 17.45 -6.22
C GLY A 253 -6.15 18.28 -6.78
N PHE A 254 -4.92 17.77 -6.68
CA PHE A 254 -3.70 18.48 -7.06
C PHE A 254 -2.92 17.74 -8.15
N VAL A 255 -2.15 18.49 -8.95
CA VAL A 255 -1.21 17.91 -9.91
C VAL A 255 -0.02 17.34 -9.15
N SER A 256 0.17 16.02 -9.21
CA SER A 256 1.32 15.35 -8.59
C SER A 256 2.65 15.89 -9.14
N VAL A 257 3.59 16.16 -8.24
CA VAL A 257 4.90 16.75 -8.57
C VAL A 257 5.99 15.70 -8.36
N ALA A 258 6.77 15.43 -9.40
CA ALA A 258 7.95 14.57 -9.34
C ALA A 258 9.24 15.41 -9.34
N LEU A 259 10.11 15.15 -8.38
CA LEU A 259 11.36 15.87 -8.11
C LEU A 259 12.49 14.84 -7.92
N SER A 260 13.75 15.26 -8.05
CA SER A 260 14.89 14.46 -7.59
C SER A 260 15.71 15.28 -6.60
N THR A 261 16.18 14.65 -5.54
CA THR A 261 16.97 15.31 -4.48
C THR A 261 18.14 14.45 -4.03
N ALA A 262 19.13 15.09 -3.41
CA ALA A 262 20.30 14.41 -2.83
C ALA A 262 20.23 14.49 -1.31
N ILE A 263 20.24 13.32 -0.67
CA ILE A 263 20.34 13.20 0.79
C ILE A 263 21.81 13.16 1.17
N VAL A 264 22.19 14.03 2.11
CA VAL A 264 23.55 14.15 2.64
C VAL A 264 23.57 13.63 4.07
N ALA A 265 24.54 12.77 4.39
CA ALA A 265 24.71 12.20 5.73
C ALA A 265 24.81 13.29 6.81
N GLY A 266 24.09 13.11 7.91
CA GLY A 266 24.05 14.05 9.04
C GLY A 266 23.32 15.37 8.79
N ASN A 267 22.79 15.60 7.59
CA ASN A 267 22.12 16.85 7.22
C ASN A 267 20.61 16.67 7.01
N VAL A 268 19.88 17.77 7.19
CA VAL A 268 18.50 17.91 6.74
C VAL A 268 18.50 18.51 5.33
N THR A 269 18.10 17.72 4.34
CA THR A 269 17.76 18.19 3.00
C THR A 269 16.33 18.73 3.05
N ARG A 270 16.17 20.04 2.79
CA ARG A 270 14.85 20.70 2.74
C ARG A 270 14.31 20.72 1.31
N LEU A 271 13.07 20.27 1.13
CA LEU A 271 12.37 20.20 -0.15
C LEU A 271 10.92 20.65 0.03
N ASP A 272 10.68 21.96 -0.09
CA ASP A 272 9.31 22.47 -0.15
C ASP A 272 8.72 22.17 -1.54
N VAL A 273 7.44 21.78 -1.56
CA VAL A 273 6.76 21.37 -2.79
C VAL A 273 5.40 22.04 -2.86
N ALA A 274 5.28 23.05 -3.73
CA ALA A 274 3.98 23.55 -4.13
C ALA A 274 3.41 22.63 -5.22
N LEU A 275 2.17 22.19 -5.03
CA LEU A 275 1.40 21.46 -6.02
C LEU A 275 0.34 22.43 -6.54
N ALA A 276 0.25 22.57 -7.87
CA ALA A 276 -0.85 23.34 -8.45
C ALA A 276 -2.16 22.55 -8.29
N ALA A 277 -3.22 23.24 -7.86
CA ALA A 277 -4.57 22.71 -7.98
C ALA A 277 -4.86 22.31 -9.44
N SER A 278 -5.47 21.14 -9.64
CA SER A 278 -5.74 20.62 -10.99
C SER A 278 -6.69 21.56 -11.75
N ALA A 279 -6.15 22.26 -12.75
CA ALA A 279 -6.77 23.48 -13.27
C ALA A 279 -8.13 23.25 -13.96
N THR A 280 -9.18 23.85 -13.38
CA THR A 280 -10.49 24.02 -14.04
C THR A 280 -10.63 25.43 -14.64
N THR A 281 -10.25 25.63 -15.90
CA THR A 281 -10.87 26.58 -16.87
C THR A 281 -10.09 26.61 -18.20
N GLY A 282 -10.78 26.83 -19.32
CA GLY A 282 -10.19 26.69 -20.65
C GLY A 282 -9.78 27.98 -21.35
N THR A 283 -8.80 27.88 -22.26
CA THR A 283 -8.80 28.53 -23.58
C THR A 283 -7.83 27.80 -24.52
N ALA A 284 -8.16 27.73 -25.81
CA ALA A 284 -7.48 26.81 -26.73
C ALA A 284 -6.21 27.39 -27.38
N ALA A 285 -5.15 26.57 -27.44
CA ALA A 285 -4.13 26.59 -28.48
C ALA A 285 -3.59 25.17 -28.69
N ALA A 286 -3.41 24.74 -29.95
CA ALA A 286 -3.13 23.35 -30.29
C ALA A 286 -1.63 23.01 -30.28
N GLY A 287 -1.27 21.81 -29.80
CA GLY A 287 0.01 21.19 -30.14
C GLY A 287 0.56 20.17 -29.13
N GLY A 288 0.40 18.87 -29.45
CA GLY A 288 1.23 17.78 -28.93
C GLY A 288 0.87 17.25 -27.53
N GLU A 289 0.29 16.06 -27.46
CA GLU A 289 0.14 15.33 -26.20
C GLU A 289 1.47 14.72 -25.76
N THR A 290 1.99 15.16 -24.62
CA THR A 290 2.98 14.47 -23.77
C THR A 290 2.80 14.97 -22.34
N LEU A 291 2.21 14.17 -21.43
CA LEU A 291 2.29 14.32 -19.97
C LEU A 291 1.53 13.19 -19.22
N ASP A 292 1.78 11.91 -19.52
CA ASP A 292 1.29 10.79 -18.67
C ASP A 292 2.11 9.49 -18.84
N ASP A 293 3.42 9.56 -18.62
CA ASP A 293 4.37 8.45 -18.86
C ASP A 293 5.25 8.10 -17.64
N SER A 294 4.74 8.30 -16.42
CA SER A 294 5.51 7.98 -15.19
C SER A 294 4.74 7.33 -14.03
N LEU A 295 3.39 7.31 -14.06
CA LEU A 295 2.59 6.66 -13.02
C LEU A 295 2.33 5.18 -13.36
N LYS A 296 2.65 4.29 -12.42
CA LYS A 296 2.25 2.87 -12.43
C LYS A 296 1.40 2.63 -11.18
N GLY A 297 0.22 2.07 -11.35
CA GLY A 297 -0.66 1.80 -10.21
C GLY A 297 -0.05 0.78 -9.24
N ALA A 298 -0.33 0.97 -7.95
CA ALA A 298 -0.37 -0.16 -7.02
C ALA A 298 -1.67 -0.95 -7.29
N PRO A 299 -1.76 -2.23 -6.91
CA PRO A 299 -3.03 -2.93 -7.00
C PRO A 299 -4.04 -2.27 -6.06
N GLU A 300 -5.24 -1.99 -6.55
CA GLU A 300 -6.31 -1.41 -5.75
C GLU A 300 -6.82 -2.52 -4.82
N HIS A 301 -6.76 -2.30 -3.50
CA HIS A 301 -6.95 -3.35 -2.50
C HIS A 301 -8.06 -2.97 -1.52
N VAL A 302 -9.24 -3.56 -1.69
CA VAL A 302 -10.23 -3.62 -0.62
C VAL A 302 -10.36 -5.08 -0.14
N PRO A 303 -10.02 -5.39 1.13
CA PRO A 303 -9.94 -6.78 1.60
C PRO A 303 -11.32 -7.39 1.83
N HIS A 304 -11.85 -8.07 0.81
CA HIS A 304 -13.15 -8.71 0.85
C HIS A 304 -13.15 -10.08 1.52
N VAL A 305 -13.05 -10.10 2.86
CA VAL A 305 -13.50 -11.25 3.66
C VAL A 305 -14.72 -10.88 4.50
N GLN A 306 -15.76 -11.69 4.32
CA GLN A 306 -17.14 -11.41 4.65
C GLN A 306 -17.47 -11.42 6.16
N LEU A 307 -18.26 -10.46 6.60
CA LEU A 307 -19.15 -10.62 7.77
C LEU A 307 -20.56 -10.08 7.50
N GLN A 308 -21.51 -10.61 8.27
CA GLN A 308 -22.94 -10.31 8.22
C GLN A 308 -23.46 -10.18 9.66
N LYS A 309 -24.05 -9.04 10.05
CA LYS A 309 -24.88 -8.96 11.27
C LYS A 309 -25.75 -7.70 11.38
N GLY A 310 -27.03 -7.93 11.68
CA GLY A 310 -27.73 -7.28 12.80
C GLY A 310 -27.96 -5.76 12.75
N TYR A 311 -29.14 -5.35 12.27
CA TYR A 311 -29.72 -4.01 12.43
C TYR A 311 -29.65 -3.43 13.86
N SER A 312 -29.22 -2.16 14.00
CA SER A 312 -30.02 -1.05 14.57
C SER A 312 -29.36 0.33 14.36
N ARG A 313 -30.18 1.37 14.19
CA ARG A 313 -29.83 2.80 13.97
C ARG A 313 -30.51 3.66 15.07
N PRO A 314 -30.31 5.00 15.18
CA PRO A 314 -29.45 5.92 14.42
C PRO A 314 -28.38 6.56 15.35
N SER A 315 -27.71 7.71 15.12
CA SER A 315 -27.79 8.77 14.09
C SER A 315 -26.45 9.51 13.91
N GLY A 316 -26.03 9.74 12.66
CA GLY A 316 -24.91 10.61 12.28
C GLY A 316 -24.66 10.44 10.78
N THR A 317 -25.07 11.41 9.95
CA THR A 317 -25.14 11.24 8.49
C THR A 317 -23.88 11.71 7.79
N SER A 318 -22.87 10.85 7.69
CA SER A 318 -22.01 10.86 6.51
C SER A 318 -22.87 10.43 5.30
N ASN A 319 -22.64 11.06 4.15
CA ASN A 319 -23.28 10.66 2.90
C ASN A 319 -22.51 9.47 2.34
N PRO A 320 -23.11 8.27 2.19
CA PRO A 320 -22.41 7.10 1.68
C PRO A 320 -22.33 7.09 0.14
N ASN A 321 -22.82 8.11 -0.58
CA ASN A 321 -22.65 8.16 -2.03
C ASN A 321 -21.16 8.21 -2.42
N LEU A 322 -20.81 7.57 -3.54
CA LEU A 322 -19.53 7.80 -4.20
C LEU A 322 -19.40 9.26 -4.59
N THR A 323 -18.19 9.79 -4.50
CA THR A 323 -17.83 11.13 -4.94
C THR A 323 -16.79 11.05 -6.06
N TYR A 324 -16.85 11.98 -7.00
CA TYR A 324 -15.92 12.07 -8.12
C TYR A 324 -14.64 12.82 -7.71
N HIS A 325 -13.47 12.24 -7.96
CA HIS A 325 -12.16 12.79 -7.55
C HIS A 325 -11.32 13.32 -8.73
N GLY A 326 -11.92 13.49 -9.91
CA GLY A 326 -11.30 14.15 -11.06
C GLY A 326 -10.60 13.21 -12.05
N GLY A 327 -10.53 11.92 -11.75
CA GLY A 327 -9.97 10.89 -12.63
C GLY A 327 -10.80 10.64 -13.89
N ARG A 328 -10.27 9.81 -14.77
CA ARG A 328 -10.96 9.35 -15.98
C ARG A 328 -11.98 8.24 -15.63
N VAL A 329 -13.04 8.10 -16.41
CA VAL A 329 -13.88 6.87 -16.46
C VAL A 329 -13.84 6.21 -17.85
N LEU A 330 -14.37 4.98 -17.99
CA LEU A 330 -14.39 4.28 -19.29
C LEU A 330 -15.69 4.55 -20.10
N HIS A 331 -15.62 5.50 -21.04
CA HIS A 331 -16.73 5.87 -21.94
C HIS A 331 -17.03 4.90 -23.09
N ALA A 332 -16.23 3.84 -23.25
CA ALA A 332 -16.39 2.87 -24.33
C ALA A 332 -15.73 1.55 -23.92
N THR A 333 -16.17 1.01 -22.79
CA THR A 333 -15.45 -0.10 -22.15
C THR A 333 -15.36 -1.31 -23.07
N LYS A 334 -14.13 -1.74 -23.32
CA LYS A 334 -13.81 -3.04 -23.91
C LYS A 334 -13.28 -3.96 -22.83
N SER A 335 -13.48 -5.27 -23.00
CA SER A 335 -12.84 -6.26 -22.13
C SER A 335 -12.15 -7.33 -22.98
N MET A 336 -11.05 -7.86 -22.46
CA MET A 336 -10.31 -8.96 -23.07
C MET A 336 -9.90 -9.93 -21.96
N ALA A 337 -10.14 -11.23 -22.17
CA ALA A 337 -9.69 -12.27 -21.24
C ALA A 337 -8.34 -12.85 -21.69
N ILE A 338 -7.41 -12.99 -20.75
CA ILE A 338 -6.09 -13.59 -20.95
C ILE A 338 -6.00 -14.76 -19.98
N PHE A 339 -6.18 -15.99 -20.49
CA PHE A 339 -6.04 -17.20 -19.69
C PHE A 339 -4.58 -17.63 -19.70
N TRP A 340 -3.86 -17.29 -18.62
CA TRP A 340 -2.42 -17.54 -18.49
C TRP A 340 -2.16 -18.81 -17.67
N GLY A 341 -1.52 -19.80 -18.30
CA GLY A 341 -1.15 -21.07 -17.68
C GLY A 341 -1.24 -22.25 -18.63
N THR A 342 -0.28 -23.16 -18.53
CA THR A 342 -0.23 -24.43 -19.27
C THR A 342 -1.50 -25.27 -19.12
N GLU A 343 -2.16 -25.17 -17.96
CA GLU A 343 -3.33 -25.94 -17.56
C GLU A 343 -4.59 -25.54 -18.33
N TRP A 344 -4.72 -24.30 -18.80
CA TRP A 344 -5.89 -23.83 -19.55
C TRP A 344 -6.10 -24.57 -20.88
N ASN A 345 -5.05 -25.20 -21.42
CA ASN A 345 -5.14 -26.07 -22.59
C ASN A 345 -5.73 -27.47 -22.27
N SER A 346 -5.98 -27.79 -21.00
CA SER A 346 -6.65 -29.02 -20.56
C SER A 346 -8.14 -28.78 -20.38
N ALA A 347 -8.97 -29.44 -21.19
CA ALA A 347 -10.44 -29.35 -21.07
C ALA A 347 -10.96 -29.73 -19.67
N THR A 348 -10.27 -30.62 -18.95
CA THR A 348 -10.61 -31.00 -17.57
C THR A 348 -10.33 -29.89 -16.55
N PHE A 349 -9.31 -29.05 -16.81
CA PHE A 349 -8.97 -27.93 -15.93
C PHE A 349 -9.80 -26.69 -16.27
N ALA A 350 -9.89 -26.35 -17.56
CA ALA A 350 -10.69 -25.22 -18.04
C ALA A 350 -12.18 -25.40 -17.70
N GLY A 351 -12.70 -26.63 -17.82
CA GLY A 351 -14.09 -26.95 -17.52
C GLY A 351 -15.05 -26.12 -18.35
N ASP A 352 -15.97 -25.43 -17.68
CA ASP A 352 -16.88 -24.43 -18.25
C ASP A 352 -16.33 -22.99 -18.16
N THR A 353 -15.20 -22.76 -17.48
CA THR A 353 -14.70 -21.43 -17.11
C THR A 353 -14.48 -20.50 -18.30
N ILE A 354 -13.73 -20.93 -19.31
CA ILE A 354 -13.39 -20.08 -20.48
C ILE A 354 -14.68 -19.67 -21.22
N THR A 355 -15.53 -20.65 -21.52
CA THR A 355 -16.82 -20.44 -22.19
C THR A 355 -17.81 -19.62 -21.36
N GLY A 356 -17.77 -19.77 -20.04
CA GLY A 356 -18.62 -19.02 -19.11
C GLY A 356 -18.20 -17.56 -18.98
N ILE A 357 -16.89 -17.28 -18.89
CA ILE A 357 -16.35 -15.91 -18.90
C ILE A 357 -16.59 -15.23 -20.25
N ASP A 358 -16.43 -15.94 -21.37
CA ASP A 358 -16.81 -15.45 -22.70
C ASP A 358 -18.30 -15.06 -22.75
N GLN A 359 -19.19 -15.91 -22.20
CA GLN A 359 -20.61 -15.62 -22.13
C GLN A 359 -20.90 -14.43 -21.19
N LEU A 360 -20.28 -14.37 -20.02
CA LEU A 360 -20.45 -13.32 -19.02
C LEU A 360 -20.15 -11.94 -19.63
N PHE A 361 -18.98 -11.74 -20.23
CA PHE A 361 -18.65 -10.46 -20.88
C PHE A 361 -19.59 -10.14 -22.05
N THR A 362 -19.99 -11.14 -22.82
CA THR A 362 -20.96 -10.96 -23.92
C THR A 362 -22.34 -10.55 -23.40
N ALA A 363 -22.78 -11.12 -22.27
CA ALA A 363 -24.09 -10.92 -21.67
C ALA A 363 -24.19 -9.64 -20.83
N MET A 364 -23.08 -9.16 -20.26
CA MET A 364 -23.01 -7.88 -19.55
C MET A 364 -23.22 -6.70 -20.52
N ASN A 365 -22.84 -6.82 -21.78
CA ASN A 365 -23.04 -5.82 -22.82
C ASN A 365 -24.52 -5.40 -22.96
N ASN A 366 -24.83 -4.11 -22.74
CA ASN A 366 -26.20 -3.57 -22.70
C ASN A 366 -27.13 -4.23 -21.65
N SER A 367 -26.58 -4.83 -20.60
CA SER A 367 -27.37 -5.38 -19.48
C SER A 367 -27.78 -4.29 -18.49
N ARG A 368 -28.85 -4.55 -17.72
CA ARG A 368 -29.23 -3.69 -16.59
C ARG A 368 -28.14 -3.63 -15.52
N TYR A 369 -27.50 -4.77 -15.29
CA TYR A 369 -26.35 -4.93 -14.43
C TYR A 369 -25.21 -3.98 -14.77
N ALA A 370 -24.82 -3.90 -16.06
CA ALA A 370 -23.81 -2.97 -16.51
C ALA A 370 -24.28 -1.51 -16.35
N SER A 371 -25.53 -1.20 -16.73
CA SER A 371 -26.09 0.17 -16.65
C SER A 371 -26.18 0.75 -15.23
N THR A 372 -25.88 -0.02 -14.19
CA THR A 372 -25.70 0.49 -12.82
C THR A 372 -24.59 1.54 -12.75
N ALA A 373 -23.62 1.50 -13.66
CA ALA A 373 -22.54 2.47 -13.74
C ALA A 373 -22.82 3.70 -14.63
N ASP A 374 -23.94 3.76 -15.37
CA ASP A 374 -24.27 4.85 -16.31
C ASP A 374 -24.31 6.25 -15.66
N GLU A 375 -24.53 6.32 -14.34
CA GLU A 375 -24.58 7.58 -13.59
C GLU A 375 -23.22 8.18 -13.26
N TYR A 376 -22.14 7.37 -13.33
CA TYR A 376 -20.79 7.80 -13.10
C TYR A 376 -20.20 8.40 -14.38
N TYR A 377 -19.37 9.42 -14.24
CA TYR A 377 -18.86 10.23 -15.35
C TYR A 377 -17.46 10.74 -15.05
N ASP A 378 -16.75 11.18 -16.08
CA ASP A 378 -15.65 12.13 -15.90
C ASP A 378 -15.99 13.49 -16.53
N VAL A 379 -15.11 14.47 -16.32
CA VAL A 379 -15.24 15.82 -16.88
C VAL A 379 -13.99 16.20 -17.67
N ILE A 380 -13.70 15.45 -18.74
CA ILE A 380 -12.62 15.78 -19.67
C ILE A 380 -12.99 17.07 -20.44
N ASN A 381 -12.11 18.07 -20.43
CA ASN A 381 -12.27 19.33 -21.17
C ASN A 381 -13.60 20.08 -20.92
N SER A 382 -14.13 20.03 -19.69
CA SER A 382 -15.48 20.56 -19.33
C SER A 382 -16.66 19.87 -20.03
N VAL A 383 -16.44 18.70 -20.65
CA VAL A 383 -17.49 17.84 -21.20
C VAL A 383 -17.73 16.70 -20.23
N THR A 384 -18.86 16.73 -19.53
CA THR A 384 -19.31 15.58 -18.72
C THR A 384 -19.63 14.42 -19.66
N THR A 385 -18.88 13.33 -19.55
CA THR A 385 -19.11 12.12 -20.34
C THR A 385 -19.29 10.94 -19.37
N SER A 386 -20.49 10.34 -19.39
CA SER A 386 -20.77 9.15 -18.60
C SER A 386 -19.86 7.98 -18.98
N VAL A 387 -19.73 7.05 -18.04
CA VAL A 387 -19.39 5.66 -18.31
C VAL A 387 -20.29 5.10 -19.43
N VAL A 388 -19.73 4.23 -20.28
CA VAL A 388 -20.53 3.31 -21.11
C VAL A 388 -20.08 1.90 -20.74
N PRO A 389 -20.84 1.20 -19.89
CA PRO A 389 -20.40 -0.04 -19.27
C PRO A 389 -20.64 -1.20 -20.24
N SER A 390 -19.53 -1.72 -20.77
CA SER A 390 -19.41 -2.61 -21.93
C SER A 390 -20.01 -2.07 -23.23
N SER A 391 -19.15 -1.94 -24.25
CA SER A 391 -19.55 -1.71 -25.65
C SER A 391 -18.98 -2.74 -26.65
N ALA A 392 -17.93 -3.50 -26.27
CA ALA A 392 -17.47 -4.68 -27.01
C ALA A 392 -16.60 -5.62 -26.17
N TYR A 393 -16.94 -6.92 -26.14
CA TYR A 393 -16.00 -7.96 -25.70
C TYR A 393 -15.03 -8.29 -26.86
N LEU A 394 -13.73 -8.24 -26.61
CA LEU A 394 -12.69 -8.48 -27.61
C LEU A 394 -12.36 -9.98 -27.79
N GLY A 395 -12.97 -10.85 -26.97
CA GLY A 395 -12.67 -12.28 -26.91
C GLY A 395 -11.56 -12.61 -25.92
N HIS A 396 -11.20 -13.90 -25.88
CA HIS A 396 -10.11 -14.40 -25.05
C HIS A 396 -8.86 -14.77 -25.86
N VAL A 397 -7.71 -14.78 -25.19
CA VAL A 397 -6.45 -15.40 -25.65
C VAL A 397 -5.95 -16.36 -24.58
N LEU A 398 -5.38 -17.49 -25.02
CA LEU A 398 -4.69 -18.43 -24.14
C LEU A 398 -3.18 -18.15 -24.19
N ASP A 399 -2.59 -17.76 -23.06
CA ASP A 399 -1.15 -17.90 -22.88
C ASP A 399 -0.85 -19.26 -22.24
N THR A 400 -0.32 -20.17 -23.06
CA THR A 400 0.04 -21.53 -22.64
C THR A 400 1.44 -21.63 -22.03
N THR A 401 2.11 -20.51 -21.74
CA THR A 401 3.29 -20.50 -20.88
C THR A 401 2.93 -20.78 -19.41
N ALA A 402 3.93 -21.09 -18.58
CA ALA A 402 3.69 -21.38 -17.16
C ALA A 402 3.25 -20.11 -16.41
N ALA A 403 2.11 -20.20 -15.70
CA ALA A 403 1.60 -19.11 -14.88
C ALA A 403 2.52 -18.86 -13.65
N PRO A 404 2.60 -17.61 -13.15
CA PRO A 404 3.37 -17.32 -11.94
C PRO A 404 2.84 -18.05 -10.70
N THR A 405 3.74 -18.55 -9.86
CA THR A 405 3.40 -19.33 -8.65
C THR A 405 3.08 -18.48 -7.41
N LYS A 406 2.99 -17.15 -7.59
CA LYS A 406 2.61 -16.15 -6.60
C LYS A 406 1.63 -15.18 -7.25
N ALA A 407 0.83 -14.48 -6.45
CA ALA A 407 0.05 -13.33 -6.91
C ALA A 407 0.92 -12.36 -7.74
N LEU A 408 0.31 -11.78 -8.78
CA LEU A 408 0.97 -10.79 -9.61
C LEU A 408 1.18 -9.49 -8.82
N SER A 409 2.20 -8.73 -9.19
CA SER A 409 2.23 -7.28 -9.01
C SER A 409 1.56 -6.61 -10.21
N THR A 410 1.10 -5.36 -10.07
CA THR A 410 0.61 -4.56 -11.21
C THR A 410 1.60 -4.56 -12.37
N SER A 411 2.90 -4.39 -12.09
CA SER A 411 3.94 -4.40 -13.12
C SER A 411 3.99 -5.70 -13.95
N ASN A 412 3.70 -6.85 -13.34
CA ASN A 412 3.69 -8.14 -14.03
C ASN A 412 2.37 -8.36 -14.80
N ALA A 413 1.24 -7.93 -14.25
CA ALA A 413 -0.06 -7.95 -14.95
C ALA A 413 -0.05 -7.03 -16.19
N VAL A 414 0.49 -5.82 -16.07
CA VAL A 414 0.69 -4.88 -17.19
C VAL A 414 1.64 -5.49 -18.21
N ALA A 415 2.80 -6.02 -17.80
CA ALA A 415 3.74 -6.65 -18.72
C ALA A 415 3.11 -7.82 -19.51
N GLU A 416 2.24 -8.60 -18.85
CA GLU A 416 1.50 -9.70 -19.49
C GLU A 416 0.50 -9.20 -20.54
N ALA A 417 -0.37 -8.26 -20.16
CA ALA A 417 -1.33 -7.66 -21.08
C ALA A 417 -0.63 -7.02 -22.29
N CYS A 418 0.43 -6.24 -22.05
CA CYS A 418 1.25 -5.63 -23.11
C CYS A 418 1.91 -6.69 -24.03
N LYS A 419 2.37 -7.83 -23.49
CA LYS A 419 2.94 -8.94 -24.28
C LYS A 419 1.89 -9.54 -25.22
N ILE A 420 0.69 -9.82 -24.70
CA ILE A 420 -0.39 -10.50 -25.44
C ILE A 420 -0.92 -9.64 -26.60
N VAL A 421 -1.03 -8.33 -26.40
CA VAL A 421 -1.43 -7.39 -27.47
C VAL A 421 -0.27 -6.95 -28.37
N ALA A 422 0.85 -7.67 -28.37
CA ALA A 422 2.07 -7.37 -29.13
C ALA A 422 2.56 -5.91 -28.98
N ASN A 423 2.45 -5.39 -27.75
CA ASN A 423 2.76 -4.01 -27.37
C ASN A 423 1.98 -2.94 -28.18
N ASN A 424 0.75 -3.26 -28.58
CA ASN A 424 -0.21 -2.32 -29.15
C ASN A 424 -1.61 -2.47 -28.50
N PRO A 425 -1.76 -2.09 -27.22
CA PRO A 425 -3.04 -2.16 -26.53
C PRO A 425 -4.07 -1.15 -27.04
N ASP A 426 -5.28 -1.31 -26.54
CA ASP A 426 -6.40 -0.38 -26.57
C ASP A 426 -6.50 0.26 -25.17
N SER A 427 -6.53 1.59 -25.09
CA SER A 427 -6.52 2.35 -23.82
C SER A 427 -7.88 2.41 -23.11
N ASP A 428 -8.91 1.85 -23.76
CA ASP A 428 -10.28 1.75 -23.26
C ASP A 428 -10.66 0.30 -22.92
N ALA A 429 -9.66 -0.60 -22.93
CA ALA A 429 -9.83 -2.01 -22.65
C ALA A 429 -9.28 -2.39 -21.28
N VAL A 430 -10.13 -3.04 -20.48
CA VAL A 430 -9.69 -3.74 -19.26
C VAL A 430 -9.23 -5.14 -19.65
N TYR A 431 -7.95 -5.43 -19.36
CA TYR A 431 -7.33 -6.72 -19.63
C TYR A 431 -7.41 -7.62 -18.39
N PHE A 432 -8.20 -8.69 -18.47
CA PHE A 432 -8.42 -9.63 -17.36
C PHE A 432 -7.45 -10.81 -17.45
N ILE A 433 -6.53 -10.94 -16.50
CA ILE A 433 -5.50 -11.98 -16.48
C ILE A 433 -5.91 -13.12 -15.54
N TYR A 434 -6.47 -14.19 -16.12
CA TYR A 434 -6.91 -15.40 -15.43
C TYR A 434 -5.74 -16.39 -15.29
N THR A 435 -5.08 -16.45 -14.13
CA THR A 435 -3.96 -17.39 -13.94
C THR A 435 -4.46 -18.79 -13.56
N SER A 436 -3.84 -19.84 -14.11
CA SER A 436 -4.14 -21.24 -13.71
C SER A 436 -3.76 -21.54 -12.26
N THR A 437 -2.77 -20.81 -11.75
CA THR A 437 -2.34 -20.78 -10.36
C THR A 437 -3.25 -19.89 -9.50
N GLY A 438 -3.50 -20.32 -8.26
CA GLY A 438 -4.09 -19.47 -7.24
C GLY A 438 -3.08 -18.47 -6.68
N ALA A 439 -3.57 -17.38 -6.08
CA ALA A 439 -2.75 -16.24 -5.64
C ALA A 439 -1.73 -16.55 -4.51
N GLY A 440 -1.80 -17.73 -3.89
CA GLY A 440 -1.16 -18.01 -2.60
C GLY A 440 -2.02 -17.48 -1.44
N HIS A 441 -1.45 -17.36 -0.25
CA HIS A 441 -2.15 -16.77 0.91
C HIS A 441 -2.25 -15.24 0.73
N VAL A 442 -3.32 -14.77 0.08
CA VAL A 442 -3.68 -13.36 -0.09
C VAL A 442 -4.97 -13.02 0.64
N ASN A 443 -5.19 -11.73 0.90
CA ASN A 443 -6.37 -11.21 1.62
C ASN A 443 -7.53 -10.79 0.69
N TYR A 444 -7.47 -11.17 -0.58
CA TYR A 444 -8.36 -10.72 -1.66
C TYR A 444 -8.60 -11.84 -2.68
N CYS A 445 -9.70 -11.75 -3.44
CA CYS A 445 -10.07 -12.76 -4.43
C CYS A 445 -9.69 -12.37 -5.87
N ALA A 446 -9.57 -11.07 -6.13
CA ALA A 446 -9.03 -10.46 -7.34
C ALA A 446 -8.45 -9.07 -6.95
N TRP A 447 -7.99 -8.31 -7.95
CA TRP A 447 -7.81 -6.85 -7.88
C TRP A 447 -7.72 -6.29 -9.30
N HIS A 448 -7.95 -4.99 -9.46
CA HIS A 448 -7.61 -4.25 -10.67
C HIS A 448 -6.59 -3.13 -10.38
N SER A 449 -6.00 -2.60 -11.46
CA SER A 449 -4.94 -1.59 -11.43
C SER A 449 -4.64 -1.10 -12.85
N TRP A 450 -3.61 -0.27 -13.01
CA TRP A 450 -3.20 0.29 -14.30
C TRP A 450 -1.68 0.43 -14.46
N GLY A 451 -1.26 0.65 -15.71
CA GLY A 451 0.11 1.07 -16.01
C GLY A 451 0.35 1.23 -17.51
N THR A 452 1.60 1.48 -17.87
CA THR A 452 1.97 1.87 -19.24
C THR A 452 2.77 0.78 -19.95
N CYS A 453 2.34 0.42 -21.16
CA CYS A 453 3.12 -0.42 -22.07
C CYS A 453 4.33 0.34 -22.62
N SER A 454 5.36 -0.36 -23.10
CA SER A 454 6.62 0.29 -23.51
C SER A 454 6.52 1.13 -24.80
N ASN A 455 5.34 1.22 -25.39
CA ASN A 455 5.00 2.15 -26.48
C ASN A 455 4.37 3.47 -25.98
N GLY A 456 4.28 3.70 -24.67
CA GLY A 456 3.65 4.88 -24.05
C GLY A 456 2.12 4.80 -23.94
N LYS A 457 1.47 3.72 -24.39
CA LYS A 457 0.03 3.53 -24.17
C LYS A 457 -0.22 2.99 -22.77
N GLN A 458 -1.05 3.70 -22.01
CA GLN A 458 -1.58 3.22 -20.75
C GLN A 458 -2.71 2.19 -20.95
N ILE A 459 -2.85 1.28 -19.99
CA ILE A 459 -3.87 0.22 -19.95
C ILE A 459 -4.40 0.00 -18.53
N GLN A 460 -5.57 -0.63 -18.44
CA GLN A 460 -6.16 -1.15 -17.20
C GLN A 460 -6.00 -2.68 -17.19
N VAL A 461 -5.67 -3.24 -16.03
CA VAL A 461 -5.49 -4.69 -15.84
C VAL A 461 -6.25 -5.16 -14.61
N ALA A 462 -6.87 -6.34 -14.70
CA ALA A 462 -7.53 -7.00 -13.58
C ALA A 462 -6.93 -8.40 -13.39
N TYR A 463 -6.39 -8.69 -12.20
CA TYR A 463 -5.80 -9.97 -11.87
C TYR A 463 -6.86 -10.93 -11.31
N MET A 464 -7.04 -12.04 -12.00
CA MET A 464 -8.02 -13.08 -11.68
C MET A 464 -7.29 -14.39 -11.33
N PRO A 465 -6.85 -14.58 -10.08
CA PRO A 465 -6.23 -15.83 -9.66
C PRO A 465 -7.20 -17.01 -9.76
N ASN A 466 -6.68 -18.23 -9.85
CA ASN A 466 -7.52 -19.42 -9.68
C ASN A 466 -8.01 -19.52 -8.23
N ILE A 467 -9.24 -19.05 -7.99
CA ILE A 467 -9.94 -19.03 -6.70
C ILE A 467 -10.87 -20.23 -6.46
N THR A 468 -10.80 -21.26 -7.31
CA THR A 468 -11.64 -22.46 -7.18
C THR A 468 -11.41 -23.13 -5.82
N GLY A 469 -12.47 -23.25 -5.03
CA GLY A 469 -12.45 -23.83 -3.68
C GLY A 469 -11.83 -22.95 -2.59
N ILE A 470 -11.48 -21.69 -2.88
CA ILE A 470 -10.94 -20.77 -1.87
C ILE A 470 -12.08 -20.25 -0.98
N ALA A 471 -12.01 -20.57 0.32
CA ALA A 471 -12.96 -20.10 1.31
C ALA A 471 -12.94 -18.56 1.41
N GLY A 472 -14.12 -17.93 1.34
CA GLY A 472 -14.26 -16.47 1.27
C GLY A 472 -14.44 -15.93 -0.15
N CYS A 473 -13.98 -16.66 -1.17
CA CYS A 473 -14.14 -16.29 -2.59
C CYS A 473 -15.28 -17.04 -3.29
N ASP A 474 -16.08 -17.83 -2.56
CA ASP A 474 -17.19 -18.62 -3.09
C ASP A 474 -18.54 -17.90 -2.94
N PRO A 475 -19.23 -17.52 -4.02
CA PRO A 475 -20.56 -16.88 -3.96
C PRO A 475 -21.68 -17.87 -3.64
N GLN A 476 -21.35 -19.16 -3.44
CA GLN A 476 -22.27 -20.22 -3.05
C GLN A 476 -23.43 -20.39 -4.05
N ASP A 477 -23.11 -20.46 -5.35
CA ASP A 477 -24.09 -20.80 -6.36
C ASP A 477 -24.50 -22.27 -6.24
N THR A 478 -25.66 -22.50 -5.63
CA THR A 478 -26.29 -23.82 -5.54
C THR A 478 -27.47 -23.96 -6.51
N THR A 479 -27.56 -23.09 -7.52
CA THR A 479 -28.79 -22.90 -8.32
C THR A 479 -28.61 -22.92 -9.82
N THR A 480 -27.49 -22.41 -10.34
CA THR A 480 -27.15 -22.56 -11.76
C THR A 480 -26.46 -23.90 -12.03
N THR A 481 -26.06 -24.14 -13.28
CA THR A 481 -25.22 -25.28 -13.67
C THR A 481 -23.73 -24.93 -13.72
N HIS A 482 -23.33 -23.71 -13.33
CA HIS A 482 -21.94 -23.28 -13.36
C HIS A 482 -21.10 -24.07 -12.35
N SER A 483 -19.86 -24.38 -12.71
CA SER A 483 -18.90 -24.90 -11.74
C SER A 483 -18.61 -23.86 -10.66
N GLN A 484 -18.18 -24.32 -9.48
CA GLN A 484 -17.83 -23.43 -8.39
C GLN A 484 -16.70 -22.44 -8.79
N GLY A 485 -15.74 -22.90 -9.60
CA GLY A 485 -14.66 -22.06 -10.13
C GLY A 485 -15.18 -20.97 -11.08
N LEU A 486 -16.08 -21.32 -12.02
CA LEU A 486 -16.74 -20.34 -12.88
C LEU A 486 -17.60 -19.35 -12.08
N ALA A 487 -18.39 -19.83 -11.11
CA ALA A 487 -19.23 -18.96 -10.29
C ALA A 487 -18.38 -17.97 -9.47
N ALA A 488 -17.31 -18.44 -8.83
CA ALA A 488 -16.37 -17.61 -8.08
C ALA A 488 -15.71 -16.55 -8.96
N LEU A 489 -15.14 -16.97 -10.09
CA LEU A 489 -14.52 -16.05 -11.05
C LEU A 489 -15.54 -15.05 -11.61
N ALA A 490 -16.75 -15.47 -11.97
CA ALA A 490 -17.77 -14.57 -12.49
C ALA A 490 -18.15 -13.45 -11.51
N ASN A 491 -18.24 -13.75 -10.21
CA ASN A 491 -18.56 -12.75 -9.18
C ASN A 491 -17.45 -11.71 -8.99
N VAL A 492 -16.17 -12.13 -9.00
CA VAL A 492 -15.06 -11.17 -8.89
C VAL A 492 -14.81 -10.45 -10.20
N THR A 493 -15.01 -11.11 -11.35
CA THR A 493 -14.92 -10.48 -12.67
C THR A 493 -15.94 -9.35 -12.83
N SER A 494 -17.18 -9.49 -12.34
CA SER A 494 -18.18 -8.43 -12.47
C SER A 494 -17.87 -7.23 -11.56
N HIS A 495 -17.39 -7.48 -10.34
CA HIS A 495 -16.93 -6.50 -9.36
C HIS A 495 -15.76 -5.66 -9.91
N GLU A 496 -14.62 -6.29 -10.21
CA GLU A 496 -13.43 -5.61 -10.74
C GLU A 496 -13.68 -4.96 -12.12
N PHE A 497 -14.66 -5.46 -12.88
CA PHE A 497 -15.04 -4.83 -14.15
C PHE A 497 -15.74 -3.51 -13.95
N LEU A 498 -16.68 -3.40 -13.00
CA LEU A 498 -17.43 -2.16 -12.81
C LEU A 498 -16.65 -1.12 -11.99
N GLU A 499 -15.74 -1.57 -11.14
CA GLU A 499 -14.75 -0.72 -10.47
C GLU A 499 -13.76 -0.13 -11.49
N ALA A 500 -13.02 -0.95 -12.24
CA ALA A 500 -12.10 -0.49 -13.28
C ALA A 500 -12.76 0.36 -14.40
N VAL A 501 -14.09 0.38 -14.48
CA VAL A 501 -14.88 1.24 -15.37
C VAL A 501 -15.18 2.61 -14.76
N THR A 502 -15.49 2.66 -13.46
CA THR A 502 -15.73 3.91 -12.72
C THR A 502 -14.45 4.55 -12.18
N ASP A 503 -13.40 3.75 -12.00
CA ASP A 503 -12.07 4.18 -11.60
C ASP A 503 -10.93 3.40 -12.28
N PRO A 504 -10.72 3.57 -13.60
CA PRO A 504 -9.58 2.97 -14.32
C PRO A 504 -8.17 3.41 -13.86
N ARG A 505 -8.02 4.25 -12.81
CA ARG A 505 -6.81 5.01 -12.46
C ARG A 505 -6.69 5.38 -10.96
N GLY A 506 -7.42 4.76 -10.03
CA GLY A 506 -7.46 5.12 -8.60
C GLY A 506 -7.75 6.61 -8.27
N THR A 507 -8.50 7.32 -9.12
CA THR A 507 -8.86 8.76 -8.99
C THR A 507 -10.28 9.11 -9.46
N GLY A 508 -11.08 8.13 -9.83
CA GLY A 508 -12.44 8.21 -10.37
C GLY A 508 -13.51 8.40 -9.29
N TRP A 509 -14.18 7.32 -8.87
CA TRP A 509 -15.37 7.37 -8.01
C TRP A 509 -15.28 6.47 -6.78
N VAL A 510 -14.89 7.05 -5.64
CA VAL A 510 -14.91 6.38 -4.32
C VAL A 510 -15.73 7.17 -3.28
N ASP A 511 -16.27 6.49 -2.28
CA ASP A 511 -16.83 7.12 -1.10
C ASP A 511 -15.75 7.65 -0.13
N SER A 512 -16.16 8.33 0.94
CA SER A 512 -15.26 8.92 1.95
C SER A 512 -14.36 7.93 2.69
N SER A 513 -14.59 6.62 2.52
CA SER A 513 -13.82 5.53 3.12
C SER A 513 -13.01 4.75 2.08
N GLY A 514 -12.97 5.22 0.83
CA GLY A 514 -12.25 4.58 -0.28
C GLY A 514 -12.99 3.41 -0.93
N ASN A 515 -14.30 3.21 -0.67
CA ASN A 515 -15.05 2.14 -1.34
C ASN A 515 -15.58 2.62 -2.70
N GLU A 516 -15.43 1.80 -3.73
CA GLU A 516 -15.99 1.99 -5.07
C GLU A 516 -17.44 1.47 -5.20
N ASN A 517 -17.95 1.37 -6.43
CA ASN A 517 -19.31 0.92 -6.72
C ASN A 517 -19.57 -0.54 -6.32
N ALA A 518 -18.64 -1.46 -6.60
CA ALA A 518 -18.85 -2.88 -6.33
C ALA A 518 -18.51 -3.24 -4.88
N ASP A 519 -17.45 -2.68 -4.30
CA ASP A 519 -17.13 -2.70 -2.85
C ASP A 519 -18.36 -2.50 -1.96
N LYS A 520 -19.12 -1.43 -2.23
CA LYS A 520 -20.25 -1.01 -1.40
C LYS A 520 -21.41 -1.99 -1.43
N CYS A 521 -21.43 -2.87 -2.42
CA CYS A 521 -22.38 -3.95 -2.55
C CYS A 521 -21.73 -5.34 -2.49
N ALA A 522 -20.45 -5.44 -2.08
CA ALA A 522 -19.67 -6.66 -2.07
C ALA A 522 -20.43 -7.84 -1.45
N TRP A 523 -20.61 -8.90 -2.25
CA TRP A 523 -21.35 -10.12 -1.90
C TRP A 523 -22.80 -9.89 -1.43
N SER A 524 -23.41 -8.77 -1.80
CA SER A 524 -24.83 -8.49 -1.57
C SER A 524 -25.56 -8.98 -2.81
N PHE A 525 -26.07 -10.21 -2.77
CA PHE A 525 -26.74 -10.83 -3.92
C PHE A 525 -28.21 -10.39 -4.04
N PRO A 526 -28.78 -10.36 -5.25
CA PRO A 526 -30.20 -10.07 -5.46
C PRO A 526 -31.14 -10.87 -4.56
N ASN A 527 -32.27 -10.30 -4.14
CA ASN A 527 -33.37 -11.02 -3.47
C ASN A 527 -34.23 -11.92 -4.41
N THR A 528 -33.72 -12.28 -5.59
CA THR A 528 -34.36 -13.19 -6.54
C THR A 528 -34.26 -14.66 -6.08
N ALA A 529 -34.93 -15.58 -6.76
CA ALA A 529 -34.75 -17.01 -6.50
C ALA A 529 -33.30 -17.43 -6.80
N GLY A 530 -32.61 -18.03 -5.81
CA GLY A 530 -31.16 -18.30 -5.87
C GLY A 530 -30.26 -17.07 -5.65
N GLY A 531 -30.85 -15.88 -5.62
CA GLY A 531 -30.14 -14.60 -5.61
C GLY A 531 -29.21 -14.43 -6.80
N LEU A 532 -29.82 -14.49 -7.98
CA LEU A 532 -29.20 -14.43 -9.30
C LEU A 532 -29.55 -13.11 -10.02
N SER A 533 -28.55 -12.50 -10.65
CA SER A 533 -28.72 -11.42 -11.62
C SER A 533 -29.07 -12.03 -12.98
N THR A 534 -29.90 -11.36 -13.78
CA THR A 534 -30.28 -11.82 -15.13
C THR A 534 -29.76 -10.82 -16.16
N LEU A 535 -28.86 -11.27 -17.03
CA LEU A 535 -28.14 -10.43 -17.99
C LEU A 535 -28.90 -10.29 -19.33
N ALA A 536 -28.34 -9.54 -20.29
CA ALA A 536 -29.05 -9.11 -21.50
C ALA A 536 -29.49 -10.26 -22.42
N ASP A 537 -28.76 -11.38 -22.43
CA ASP A 537 -29.09 -12.61 -23.16
C ASP A 537 -30.09 -13.52 -22.42
N GLY A 538 -30.50 -13.15 -21.20
CA GLY A 538 -31.35 -13.96 -20.32
C GLY A 538 -30.60 -15.00 -19.48
N SER A 539 -29.26 -15.05 -19.55
CA SER A 539 -28.46 -15.89 -18.66
C SER A 539 -28.56 -15.43 -17.21
N GLN A 540 -28.48 -16.39 -16.27
CA GLN A 540 -28.60 -16.14 -14.84
C GLN A 540 -27.26 -16.40 -14.14
N TRP A 541 -26.82 -15.44 -13.34
CA TRP A 541 -25.50 -15.45 -12.72
C TRP A 541 -25.54 -15.14 -11.23
N LYS A 542 -24.76 -15.88 -10.45
CA LYS A 542 -24.53 -15.63 -9.03
C LYS A 542 -23.45 -14.57 -8.83
N ILE A 543 -23.75 -13.36 -9.30
CA ILE A 543 -22.92 -12.16 -9.11
C ILE A 543 -23.58 -11.23 -8.09
N GLN A 544 -22.76 -10.53 -7.31
CA GLN A 544 -23.20 -9.50 -6.37
C GLN A 544 -23.96 -8.37 -7.09
N MET A 545 -24.67 -7.54 -6.35
CA MET A 545 -25.25 -6.30 -6.87
C MET A 545 -24.20 -5.19 -6.88
N GLU A 546 -24.55 -4.06 -7.49
CA GLU A 546 -23.68 -2.90 -7.69
C GLU A 546 -24.29 -1.64 -7.09
N TRP A 547 -23.45 -0.75 -6.55
CA TRP A 547 -23.95 0.47 -5.90
C TRP A 547 -24.37 1.53 -6.91
N SER A 548 -25.53 2.12 -6.66
CA SER A 548 -26.03 3.30 -7.36
C SER A 548 -26.32 4.44 -6.39
N ASN A 549 -25.66 5.58 -6.61
CA ASN A 549 -25.92 6.83 -5.93
C ASN A 549 -27.35 7.32 -6.21
N ALA A 550 -27.85 7.16 -7.43
CA ALA A 550 -29.23 7.46 -7.79
C ALA A 550 -30.23 6.57 -7.03
N ALA A 551 -29.96 5.27 -6.91
CA ALA A 551 -30.79 4.35 -6.14
C ALA A 551 -30.83 4.74 -4.66
N TYR A 552 -29.66 5.00 -4.04
CA TYR A 552 -29.57 5.46 -2.65
C TYR A 552 -30.30 6.78 -2.42
N THR A 553 -30.07 7.77 -3.29
CA THR A 553 -30.70 9.10 -3.19
C THR A 553 -32.22 9.02 -3.34
N ALA A 554 -32.73 8.08 -4.15
CA ALA A 554 -34.15 7.79 -4.29
C ALA A 554 -34.73 6.91 -3.16
N GLY A 555 -33.90 6.36 -2.27
CA GLY A 555 -34.31 5.37 -1.26
C GLY A 555 -34.78 4.04 -1.85
N THR A 556 -34.24 3.68 -3.02
CA THR A 556 -34.55 2.46 -3.77
C THR A 556 -33.33 1.52 -3.81
N GLY A 557 -33.41 0.43 -4.57
CA GLY A 557 -32.41 -0.64 -4.53
C GLY A 557 -32.54 -1.52 -3.28
N GLN A 558 -31.67 -2.51 -3.19
CA GLN A 558 -31.56 -3.41 -2.05
C GLN A 558 -30.54 -2.89 -1.05
N LEU A 559 -30.62 -3.42 0.17
CA LEU A 559 -29.73 -3.05 1.25
C LEU A 559 -28.37 -3.73 1.05
N ASN A 560 -27.29 -2.95 1.10
CA ASN A 560 -25.97 -3.51 1.34
C ASN A 560 -25.83 -4.04 2.77
N ARG A 561 -24.66 -4.63 3.06
CA ARG A 561 -24.31 -5.19 4.38
C ARG A 561 -24.36 -4.17 5.52
N SER A 562 -24.13 -2.90 5.21
CA SER A 562 -24.22 -1.75 6.13
C SER A 562 -25.66 -1.22 6.29
N GLY A 563 -26.67 -1.89 5.72
CA GLY A 563 -28.07 -1.49 5.83
C GLY A 563 -28.40 -0.19 5.10
N GLN A 564 -27.68 0.12 4.01
CA GLN A 564 -27.89 1.28 3.15
C GLN A 564 -28.60 0.81 1.87
N PRO A 565 -29.76 1.37 1.49
CA PRO A 565 -30.45 1.01 0.25
C PRO A 565 -29.71 1.63 -0.93
N GLY A 566 -29.27 0.85 -1.91
CA GLY A 566 -28.50 1.38 -3.03
C GLY A 566 -27.96 0.33 -4.00
N CYS A 567 -27.98 -0.95 -3.61
CA CYS A 567 -27.52 -2.04 -4.47
C CYS A 567 -28.58 -2.42 -5.52
N ILE A 568 -28.20 -2.45 -6.79
CA ILE A 568 -29.04 -2.78 -7.95
C ILE A 568 -28.33 -3.75 -8.92
N PHE A 569 -29.07 -4.31 -9.88
CA PHE A 569 -28.64 -5.36 -10.82
C PHE A 569 -29.58 -5.46 -12.04
#